data_AF-A0A345H0T7-F1
#
_entry.id   AF-A0A345H0T7-F1
#
_cell.length_a   1.000
_cell.length_b   1.000
_cell.length_c   1.000
_cell.angle_alpha   90.00
_cell.angle_beta   90.00
_cell.angle_gamma   90.00
#
_symmetry.space_group_name_H-M   'P 1'
#
loop_
_entity.id
_entity.type
_entity.pdbx_description
1 polymer ?
#
loop_
_entity_poly.entity_id
_entity_poly.type
_entity_poly.pdbx_seq_one_letter_code
_entity_poly.pdbx_strand_id
1 'polypeptide(L)'
;MKKFLILILTDHSAHTIENSMYVTASELTNHELCAYVDVATLGISKNQAFLESFDTNHLWVKRIDNTFEFTENSTFFDNHLIKRNVQEYDFVWLRLPPPLSKVQLDFLEEVFKNQVVINRPSGIAMAGTKKYLLNFPELCPPMQLCTSVDEIINFTETHKEIVLKPLNSYGGKGIVKLNNEIVWIGNERTAKYSFLKELNQQNIEYLAVKYLKKVSQGDKRIVVINGQILGATLRMPAENSWLCNISSGGTSIDTEVTDEEKAIIARINPFLKKIGIGMYGIDTLTNDQGKRILSEINVTSVGGIYQFYKNKGITVVKKAVNELINFFIENANEK
;
A
#
# COMPACT_ATOMS: atom_id res chain seq x y z
N MET A 1 -23.44 16.98 -17.85
CA MET A 1 -22.11 16.33 -17.70
C MET A 1 -22.34 14.82 -17.62
N LYS A 2 -21.54 13.98 -18.30
CA LYS A 2 -21.68 12.51 -18.20
C LYS A 2 -21.41 12.10 -16.75
N LYS A 3 -22.30 11.32 -16.15
CA LYS A 3 -22.07 10.67 -14.85
C LYS A 3 -21.39 9.32 -15.08
N PHE A 4 -20.42 8.99 -14.23
CA PHE A 4 -19.58 7.81 -14.39
C PHE A 4 -20.08 6.62 -13.57
N LEU A 5 -19.90 5.43 -14.14
CA LEU A 5 -20.12 4.15 -13.48
C LEU A 5 -18.81 3.69 -12.86
N ILE A 6 -18.78 3.52 -11.53
CA ILE A 6 -17.54 3.19 -10.80
C ILE A 6 -17.61 1.78 -10.23
N LEU A 7 -16.56 0.99 -10.46
CA LEU A 7 -16.34 -0.30 -9.83
C LEU A 7 -15.26 -0.19 -8.75
N ILE A 8 -15.55 -0.65 -7.54
CA ILE A 8 -14.53 -0.92 -6.51
C ILE A 8 -14.27 -2.42 -6.48
N LEU A 9 -13.02 -2.85 -6.74
CA LEU A 9 -12.62 -4.26 -6.62
C LEU A 9 -11.72 -4.44 -5.40
N THR A 10 -12.13 -5.31 -4.47
CA THR A 10 -11.43 -5.52 -3.20
C THR A 10 -11.47 -6.97 -2.72
N ASP A 11 -10.87 -7.24 -1.57
CA ASP A 11 -11.08 -8.46 -0.80
C ASP A 11 -11.42 -8.09 0.65
N HIS A 12 -12.69 -8.23 1.01
CA HIS A 12 -13.20 -7.82 2.32
C HIS A 12 -12.73 -8.72 3.46
N SER A 13 -12.27 -9.93 3.16
CA SER A 13 -11.77 -10.87 4.18
C SER A 13 -10.53 -10.34 4.91
N ALA A 14 -9.81 -9.40 4.30
CA ALA A 14 -8.63 -8.75 4.87
C ALA A 14 -8.92 -7.34 5.45
N HIS A 15 -10.17 -6.88 5.42
CA HIS A 15 -10.49 -5.54 5.90
C HIS A 15 -10.45 -5.46 7.42
N THR A 16 -9.90 -4.36 7.92
CA THR A 16 -10.16 -3.86 9.27
C THR A 16 -10.74 -2.46 9.14
N ILE A 17 -11.33 -1.91 10.21
CA ILE A 17 -11.86 -0.55 10.17
C ILE A 17 -10.79 0.46 9.71
N GLU A 18 -9.53 0.21 10.06
CA GLU A 18 -8.35 1.03 9.74
C GLU A 18 -7.88 0.97 8.29
N ASN A 19 -7.99 -0.20 7.64
CA ASN A 19 -7.52 -0.44 6.28
C ASN A 19 -8.64 -0.45 5.24
N SER A 20 -9.81 0.07 5.62
CA SER A 20 -11.01 -0.06 4.82
C SER A 20 -11.34 1.16 3.94
N MET A 21 -12.15 0.92 2.91
CA MET A 21 -12.62 1.91 1.95
C MET A 21 -14.03 2.43 2.25
N TYR A 22 -14.77 1.87 3.21
CA TYR A 22 -16.22 2.05 3.32
C TYR A 22 -16.63 3.52 3.38
N VAL A 23 -16.01 4.32 4.25
CA VAL A 23 -16.36 5.75 4.38
C VAL A 23 -16.10 6.53 3.09
N THR A 24 -14.97 6.28 2.42
CA THR A 24 -14.65 6.92 1.13
C THR A 24 -15.57 6.45 0.01
N ALA A 25 -15.90 5.17 -0.03
CA ALA A 25 -16.76 4.56 -1.04
C ALA A 25 -18.22 5.00 -0.90
N SER A 26 -18.72 5.12 0.34
CA SER A 26 -20.04 5.69 0.61
C SER A 26 -20.09 7.16 0.21
N GLU A 27 -19.07 7.96 0.54
CA GLU A 27 -19.03 9.38 0.13
C GLU A 27 -18.88 9.54 -1.39
N LEU A 28 -18.20 8.59 -2.06
CA LEU A 28 -18.08 8.58 -3.52
C LEU A 28 -19.46 8.51 -4.21
N THR A 29 -20.46 7.84 -3.61
CA THR A 29 -21.83 7.79 -4.16
C THR A 29 -22.52 9.16 -4.17
N ASN A 30 -22.10 10.09 -3.31
CA ASN A 30 -22.67 11.43 -3.21
C ASN A 30 -22.04 12.43 -4.19
N HIS A 31 -20.95 12.05 -4.87
CA HIS A 31 -20.26 12.94 -5.80
C HIS A 31 -21.12 13.21 -7.05
N GLU A 32 -21.20 14.46 -7.50
CA GLU A 32 -22.13 14.87 -8.57
C GLU A 32 -21.88 14.18 -9.93
N LEU A 33 -20.62 13.79 -10.16
CA LEU A 33 -20.16 13.06 -11.35
C LEU A 33 -20.29 11.53 -11.22
N CYS A 34 -20.73 11.02 -10.08
CA CYS A 34 -20.98 9.61 -9.88
C CYS A 34 -22.44 9.28 -10.23
N ALA A 35 -22.65 8.32 -11.13
CA ALA A 35 -23.99 7.77 -11.39
C ALA A 35 -24.34 6.74 -10.31
N TYR A 36 -23.40 5.81 -10.07
CA TYR A 36 -23.44 4.85 -8.99
C TYR A 36 -22.07 4.21 -8.79
N VAL A 37 -21.90 3.61 -7.61
CA VAL A 37 -20.73 2.80 -7.27
C VAL A 37 -21.19 1.38 -7.00
N ASP A 38 -20.61 0.42 -7.72
CA ASP A 38 -20.75 -1.00 -7.41
C ASP A 38 -19.45 -1.51 -6.77
N VAL A 39 -19.57 -2.40 -5.79
CA VAL A 39 -18.42 -3.04 -5.14
C VAL A 39 -18.44 -4.54 -5.46
N ALA A 40 -17.30 -5.04 -5.94
CA ALA A 40 -16.99 -6.45 -6.10
C ALA A 40 -15.96 -6.86 -5.05
N THR A 41 -16.15 -8.03 -4.46
CA THR A 41 -15.21 -8.56 -3.49
C THR A 41 -14.79 -10.00 -3.81
N LEU A 42 -13.50 -10.32 -3.61
CA LEU A 42 -12.99 -11.68 -3.75
C LEU A 42 -13.26 -12.57 -2.53
N GLY A 43 -13.63 -11.99 -1.39
CA GLY A 43 -13.97 -12.74 -0.19
C GLY A 43 -15.26 -13.55 -0.29
N ILE A 44 -15.99 -13.48 -1.41
CA ILE A 44 -17.14 -14.35 -1.69
C ILE A 44 -16.77 -15.40 -2.74
N SER A 45 -17.24 -16.64 -2.53
CA SER A 45 -16.95 -17.78 -3.42
C SER A 45 -17.32 -17.54 -4.88
N LYS A 46 -18.39 -16.76 -5.13
CA LYS A 46 -18.86 -16.42 -6.47
C LYS A 46 -17.87 -15.63 -7.33
N ASN A 47 -16.91 -14.94 -6.71
CA ASN A 47 -15.89 -14.14 -7.40
C ASN A 47 -14.48 -14.75 -7.34
N GLN A 48 -14.27 -15.86 -6.63
CA GLN A 48 -12.95 -16.49 -6.52
C GLN A 48 -12.36 -16.84 -7.90
N ALA A 49 -13.18 -17.39 -8.80
CA ALA A 49 -12.76 -17.75 -10.15
C ALA A 49 -12.21 -16.58 -10.99
N PHE A 50 -12.57 -15.33 -10.67
CA PHE A 50 -12.12 -14.15 -11.41
C PHE A 50 -10.59 -13.98 -11.35
N LEU A 51 -9.98 -14.16 -10.17
CA LEU A 51 -8.51 -14.07 -10.01
C LEU A 51 -7.80 -15.42 -9.90
N GLU A 52 -8.50 -16.51 -9.58
CA GLU A 52 -7.90 -17.84 -9.45
C GLU A 52 -7.88 -18.59 -10.77
N SER A 53 -8.94 -18.45 -11.57
CA SER A 53 -9.10 -19.15 -12.86
C SER A 53 -9.01 -18.19 -14.05
N PHE A 54 -8.82 -16.89 -13.80
CA PHE A 54 -8.80 -15.84 -14.83
C PHE A 54 -10.04 -15.89 -15.74
N ASP A 55 -11.17 -16.32 -15.18
CA ASP A 55 -12.37 -16.62 -15.94
C ASP A 55 -13.36 -15.45 -15.88
N THR A 56 -13.80 -15.07 -17.09
CA THR A 56 -14.83 -14.09 -17.41
C THR A 56 -14.49 -12.60 -17.22
N ASN A 57 -15.09 -11.79 -18.10
CA ASN A 57 -15.24 -10.34 -17.90
C ASN A 57 -16.39 -10.01 -16.95
N HIS A 58 -16.77 -10.89 -16.01
CA HIS A 58 -17.93 -10.67 -15.15
C HIS A 58 -17.58 -10.80 -13.67
N LEU A 59 -18.22 -9.96 -12.86
CA LEU A 59 -18.15 -10.01 -11.41
C LEU A 59 -19.56 -10.01 -10.81
N TRP A 60 -19.71 -10.70 -9.68
CA TRP A 60 -20.84 -10.50 -8.80
C TRP A 60 -20.56 -9.27 -7.94
N VAL A 61 -21.38 -8.25 -8.14
CA VAL A 61 -21.24 -6.95 -7.49
C VAL A 61 -22.45 -6.65 -6.63
N LYS A 62 -22.31 -5.73 -5.68
CA LYS A 62 -23.44 -5.11 -5.00
C LYS A 62 -23.36 -3.59 -5.14
N ARG A 63 -24.51 -2.97 -5.39
CA ARG A 63 -24.67 -1.51 -5.39
C ARG A 63 -24.42 -0.97 -3.99
N ILE A 64 -23.55 0.04 -3.87
CA ILE A 64 -23.38 0.77 -2.62
C ILE A 64 -24.63 1.59 -2.34
N ASP A 65 -25.18 1.44 -1.13
CA ASP A 65 -26.31 2.19 -0.61
C ASP A 65 -25.97 2.71 0.81
N ASN A 66 -26.96 3.27 1.50
CA ASN A 66 -26.81 3.81 2.86
C ASN A 66 -26.52 2.76 3.94
N THR A 67 -26.57 1.47 3.61
CA THR A 67 -26.22 0.36 4.52
C THR A 67 -24.77 -0.08 4.36
N PHE A 68 -24.01 0.52 3.42
CA PHE A 68 -22.61 0.16 3.20
C PHE A 68 -21.70 0.75 4.27
N GLU A 69 -21.37 -0.07 5.25
CA GLU A 69 -20.46 0.24 6.34
C GLU A 69 -19.55 -0.96 6.68
N PHE A 70 -18.46 -0.70 7.38
CA PHE A 70 -17.59 -1.76 7.88
C PHE A 70 -18.30 -2.51 9.01
N THR A 71 -18.41 -3.83 8.88
CA THR A 71 -18.82 -4.74 9.95
C THR A 71 -17.86 -5.93 10.00
N GLU A 72 -17.61 -6.47 11.19
CA GLU A 72 -16.69 -7.60 11.36
C GLU A 72 -17.11 -8.83 10.54
N ASN A 73 -18.42 -9.06 10.41
CA ASN A 73 -18.98 -10.21 9.68
C ASN A 73 -19.26 -9.92 8.19
N SER A 74 -19.10 -8.68 7.73
CA SER A 74 -19.27 -8.28 6.33
C SER A 74 -20.57 -8.74 5.63
N THR A 75 -21.68 -8.79 6.36
CA THR A 75 -22.99 -9.28 5.86
C THR A 75 -23.57 -8.49 4.68
N PHE A 76 -22.98 -7.33 4.36
CA PHE A 76 -23.33 -6.55 3.18
C PHE A 76 -23.25 -7.40 1.90
N PHE A 77 -22.34 -8.36 1.79
CA PHE A 77 -22.14 -9.14 0.56
C PHE A 77 -23.02 -10.39 0.43
N ASP A 78 -23.88 -10.68 1.42
CA ASP A 78 -24.64 -11.95 1.46
C ASP A 78 -25.79 -12.00 0.47
N ASN A 79 -26.39 -10.84 0.15
CA ASN A 79 -27.65 -10.74 -0.58
C ASN A 79 -27.60 -9.64 -1.65
N HIS A 80 -28.52 -9.72 -2.62
CA HIS A 80 -28.68 -8.73 -3.70
C HIS A 80 -27.44 -8.53 -4.59
N LEU A 81 -26.64 -9.60 -4.75
CA LEU A 81 -25.55 -9.62 -5.71
C LEU A 81 -26.10 -9.68 -7.13
N ILE A 82 -25.53 -8.87 -8.02
CA ILE A 82 -25.89 -8.78 -9.43
C ILE A 82 -24.66 -9.14 -10.25
N LYS A 83 -24.81 -9.99 -11.25
CA LYS A 83 -23.72 -10.28 -12.19
C LYS A 83 -23.61 -9.14 -13.20
N ARG A 84 -22.43 -8.51 -13.31
CA ARG A 84 -22.15 -7.39 -14.21
C ARG A 84 -20.95 -7.67 -15.08
N ASN A 85 -20.97 -7.19 -16.32
CA ASN A 85 -19.77 -7.18 -17.15
C ASN A 85 -18.87 -6.03 -16.67
N VAL A 86 -17.61 -6.33 -16.37
CA VAL A 86 -16.62 -5.37 -15.91
C VAL A 86 -16.31 -4.28 -16.94
N GLN A 87 -16.63 -4.54 -18.22
CA GLN A 87 -16.49 -3.56 -19.30
C GLN A 87 -17.56 -2.45 -19.26
N GLU A 88 -18.62 -2.60 -18.48
CA GLU A 88 -19.68 -1.58 -18.35
C GLU A 88 -19.22 -0.34 -17.56
N TYR A 89 -18.15 -0.45 -16.75
CA TYR A 89 -17.70 0.63 -15.88
C TYR A 89 -16.75 1.58 -16.60
N ASP A 90 -16.86 2.88 -16.26
CA ASP A 90 -15.92 3.89 -16.76
C ASP A 90 -14.62 3.87 -15.94
N PHE A 91 -14.76 3.79 -14.62
CA PHE A 91 -13.66 3.89 -13.65
C PHE A 91 -13.60 2.68 -12.72
N VAL A 92 -12.37 2.27 -12.41
CA VAL A 92 -12.10 1.14 -11.52
C VAL A 92 -11.17 1.57 -10.41
N TRP A 93 -11.61 1.41 -9.16
CA TRP A 93 -10.78 1.60 -7.98
C TRP A 93 -10.36 0.23 -7.42
N LEU A 94 -9.13 -0.17 -7.70
CA LEU A 94 -8.50 -1.38 -7.19
C LEU A 94 -8.02 -1.18 -5.75
N ARG A 95 -8.57 -2.00 -4.86
CA ARG A 95 -8.30 -2.01 -3.42
C ARG A 95 -7.95 -3.39 -2.88
N LEU A 96 -7.42 -4.24 -3.75
CA LEU A 96 -6.97 -5.58 -3.37
C LEU A 96 -5.78 -5.51 -2.40
N PRO A 97 -5.84 -6.23 -1.27
CA PRO A 97 -4.73 -6.30 -0.32
C PRO A 97 -3.55 -7.08 -0.93
N PRO A 98 -2.31 -6.82 -0.53
CA PRO A 98 -1.19 -7.69 -0.86
C PRO A 98 -1.28 -9.02 -0.08
N PRO A 99 -0.73 -10.15 -0.58
CA PRO A 99 0.03 -10.32 -1.83
C PRO A 99 -0.82 -10.23 -3.10
N LEU A 100 -0.24 -9.65 -4.17
CA LEU A 100 -0.75 -9.78 -5.53
C LEU A 100 0.34 -10.36 -6.41
N SER A 101 0.08 -11.49 -7.06
CA SER A 101 1.05 -12.13 -7.96
C SER A 101 1.15 -11.36 -9.28
N LYS A 102 2.29 -11.52 -9.98
CA LYS A 102 2.46 -10.93 -11.31
C LYS A 102 1.37 -11.39 -12.27
N VAL A 103 0.99 -12.66 -12.23
CA VAL A 103 -0.06 -13.22 -13.11
C VAL A 103 -1.41 -12.56 -12.84
N GLN A 104 -1.76 -12.34 -11.57
CA GLN A 104 -2.99 -11.62 -11.21
C GLN A 104 -2.97 -10.17 -11.69
N LEU A 105 -1.83 -9.47 -11.56
CA LEU A 105 -1.68 -8.10 -12.03
C LEU A 105 -1.74 -8.00 -13.57
N ASP A 106 -1.10 -8.93 -14.29
CA ASP A 106 -1.14 -8.99 -15.75
C ASP A 106 -2.58 -9.23 -16.24
N PHE A 107 -3.33 -10.14 -15.59
CA PHE A 107 -4.73 -10.38 -15.88
C PHE A 107 -5.60 -9.12 -15.65
N LEU A 108 -5.43 -8.47 -14.49
CA LEU A 108 -6.17 -7.25 -14.17
C LEU A 108 -5.87 -6.12 -15.16
N GLU A 109 -4.62 -6.01 -15.63
CA GLU A 109 -4.25 -5.01 -16.65
C GLU A 109 -5.01 -5.27 -17.95
N GLU A 110 -5.03 -6.53 -18.41
CA GLU A 110 -5.72 -6.90 -19.65
C GLU A 110 -7.24 -6.72 -19.55
N VAL A 111 -7.85 -7.16 -18.43
CA VAL A 111 -9.30 -7.02 -18.21
C VAL A 111 -9.70 -5.55 -18.13
N PHE A 112 -8.91 -4.69 -17.49
CA PHE A 112 -9.25 -3.30 -17.29
C PHE A 112 -8.54 -2.32 -18.24
N LYS A 113 -8.01 -2.81 -19.38
CA LYS A 113 -7.22 -2.01 -20.32
C LYS A 113 -7.99 -0.79 -20.88
N ASN A 114 -9.30 -0.92 -21.04
CA ASN A 114 -10.15 0.13 -21.62
C ASN A 114 -10.62 1.17 -20.59
N GLN A 115 -10.61 0.85 -19.30
CA GLN A 115 -11.06 1.70 -18.20
C GLN A 115 -9.95 2.59 -17.65
N VAL A 116 -10.27 3.62 -16.90
CA VAL A 116 -9.29 4.29 -16.03
C VAL A 116 -9.23 3.54 -14.70
N VAL A 117 -8.02 3.16 -14.25
CA VAL A 117 -7.83 2.31 -13.08
C VAL A 117 -6.94 3.02 -12.05
N ILE A 118 -7.41 3.11 -10.80
CA ILE A 118 -6.62 3.57 -9.65
C ILE A 118 -6.44 2.39 -8.70
N ASN A 119 -5.24 1.89 -8.43
CA ASN A 119 -4.02 2.09 -9.18
C ASN A 119 -3.93 1.11 -10.36
N ARG A 120 -3.22 1.49 -11.44
CA ARG A 120 -2.95 0.59 -12.57
C ARG A 120 -2.23 -0.69 -12.12
N PRO A 121 -2.68 -1.89 -12.54
CA PRO A 121 -2.04 -3.15 -12.18
C PRO A 121 -0.56 -3.23 -12.57
N SER A 122 -0.20 -2.77 -13.77
CA SER A 122 1.20 -2.64 -14.23
C SER A 122 2.02 -1.70 -13.33
N GLY A 123 1.44 -0.57 -12.90
CA GLY A 123 2.03 0.34 -11.93
C GLY A 123 2.26 -0.32 -10.57
N ILE A 124 1.28 -1.09 -10.08
CA ILE A 124 1.38 -1.86 -8.84
C ILE A 124 2.51 -2.89 -8.94
N ALA A 125 2.62 -3.61 -10.06
CA ALA A 125 3.67 -4.60 -10.27
C ALA A 125 5.07 -3.97 -10.20
N MET A 126 5.22 -2.75 -10.70
CA MET A 126 6.50 -2.04 -10.70
C MET A 126 6.83 -1.39 -9.35
N ALA A 127 5.86 -0.69 -8.74
CA ALA A 127 6.09 0.11 -7.54
C ALA A 127 5.76 -0.61 -6.22
N GLY A 128 5.13 -1.78 -6.27
CA GLY A 128 4.77 -2.58 -5.09
C GLY A 128 5.94 -3.33 -4.47
N THR A 129 7.05 -3.51 -5.20
CA THR A 129 8.27 -4.11 -4.68
C THR A 129 9.14 -3.07 -3.97
N LYS A 130 9.81 -3.48 -2.87
CA LYS A 130 10.78 -2.62 -2.18
C LYS A 130 11.94 -2.18 -3.07
N LYS A 131 12.23 -2.94 -4.15
CA LYS A 131 13.20 -2.57 -5.19
C LYS A 131 12.91 -1.20 -5.81
N TYR A 132 11.66 -0.76 -5.85
CA TYR A 132 11.27 0.52 -6.46
C TYR A 132 11.91 1.73 -5.78
N LEU A 133 12.29 1.60 -4.49
CA LEU A 133 13.01 2.65 -3.74
C LEU A 133 14.38 3.00 -4.35
N LEU A 134 15.00 2.08 -5.10
CA LEU A 134 16.29 2.31 -5.77
C LEU A 134 16.23 3.41 -6.84
N ASN A 135 15.04 3.83 -7.27
CA ASN A 135 14.86 4.98 -8.16
C ASN A 135 14.98 6.33 -7.43
N PHE A 136 15.01 6.33 -6.10
CA PHE A 136 15.07 7.52 -5.26
C PHE A 136 16.13 7.38 -4.13
N PRO A 137 17.38 7.02 -4.44
CA PRO A 137 18.41 6.79 -3.43
C PRO A 137 18.67 8.03 -2.57
N GLU A 138 18.46 9.24 -3.13
CA GLU A 138 18.63 10.52 -2.43
C GLU A 138 17.59 10.76 -1.32
N LEU A 139 16.44 10.08 -1.38
CA LEU A 139 15.36 10.23 -0.41
C LEU A 139 15.40 9.18 0.71
N CYS A 140 16.27 8.19 0.60
CA CYS A 140 16.23 7.00 1.43
C CYS A 140 17.53 6.81 2.25
N PRO A 141 17.57 5.88 3.23
CA PRO A 141 18.84 5.48 3.83
C PRO A 141 19.75 4.82 2.78
N PRO A 142 21.06 4.77 3.02
CA PRO A 142 21.95 3.91 2.23
C PRO A 142 21.35 2.50 2.10
N MET A 143 21.24 2.02 0.87
CA MET A 143 20.61 0.73 0.57
C MET A 143 21.27 0.05 -0.62
N GLN A 144 21.13 -1.27 -0.69
CA GLN A 144 21.66 -2.10 -1.75
C GLN A 144 20.70 -3.27 -2.00
N LEU A 145 20.49 -3.62 -3.28
CA LEU A 145 19.89 -4.89 -3.63
C LEU A 145 20.91 -6.00 -3.41
N CYS A 146 20.57 -6.98 -2.57
CA CYS A 146 21.41 -8.12 -2.28
C CYS A 146 20.78 -9.40 -2.84
N THR A 147 21.58 -10.11 -3.64
CA THR A 147 21.30 -11.39 -4.27
C THR A 147 22.28 -12.50 -3.86
N SER A 148 23.25 -12.18 -3.01
CA SER A 148 24.20 -13.15 -2.44
C SER A 148 24.51 -12.85 -0.97
N VAL A 149 25.04 -13.84 -0.25
CA VAL A 149 25.52 -13.66 1.13
C VAL A 149 26.70 -12.69 1.18
N ASP A 150 27.61 -12.73 0.20
CA ASP A 150 28.78 -11.85 0.15
C ASP A 150 28.38 -10.38 0.04
N GLU A 151 27.34 -10.07 -0.74
CA GLU A 151 26.78 -8.72 -0.82
C GLU A 151 26.22 -8.25 0.54
N ILE A 152 25.53 -9.14 1.27
CA ILE A 152 25.02 -8.84 2.62
C ILE A 152 26.19 -8.60 3.59
N ILE A 153 27.24 -9.41 3.52
CA ILE A 153 28.44 -9.27 4.35
C ILE A 153 29.09 -7.92 4.09
N ASN A 154 29.42 -7.61 2.84
CA ASN A 154 30.08 -6.38 2.43
C ASN A 154 29.28 -5.13 2.83
N PHE A 155 27.96 -5.16 2.64
CA PHE A 155 27.08 -4.06 3.04
C PHE A 155 27.03 -3.90 4.57
N THR A 156 27.02 -5.01 5.32
CA THR A 156 27.09 -4.98 6.79
C THR A 156 28.42 -4.42 7.29
N GLU A 157 29.55 -4.81 6.70
CA GLU A 157 30.87 -4.32 7.10
C GLU A 157 31.01 -2.80 6.92
N THR A 158 30.44 -2.29 5.84
CA THR A 158 30.40 -0.86 5.51
C THR A 158 29.53 -0.08 6.48
N HIS A 159 28.32 -0.58 6.80
CA HIS A 159 27.32 0.16 7.56
C HIS A 159 27.18 -0.21 9.04
N LYS A 160 27.90 -1.25 9.49
CA LYS A 160 27.94 -1.84 10.85
C LYS A 160 26.63 -2.48 11.32
N GLU A 161 25.50 -1.81 11.12
CA GLU A 161 24.16 -2.32 11.40
C GLU A 161 23.26 -2.09 10.18
N ILE A 162 22.56 -3.14 9.77
CA ILE A 162 21.68 -3.11 8.60
C ILE A 162 20.34 -3.80 8.92
N VAL A 163 19.37 -3.55 8.06
CA VAL A 163 18.07 -4.20 8.01
C VAL A 163 17.94 -4.86 6.64
N LEU A 164 17.67 -6.16 6.61
CA LEU A 164 17.29 -6.86 5.39
C LEU A 164 15.78 -6.86 5.27
N LYS A 165 15.27 -6.32 4.17
CA LYS A 165 13.85 -6.33 3.85
C LYS A 165 13.60 -7.24 2.64
N PRO A 166 12.82 -8.34 2.75
CA PRO A 166 12.47 -9.15 1.58
C PRO A 166 11.73 -8.31 0.54
N LEU A 167 12.05 -8.46 -0.75
CA LEU A 167 11.51 -7.56 -1.78
C LEU A 167 9.99 -7.54 -1.87
N ASN A 168 9.37 -8.72 -1.70
CA ASN A 168 7.94 -8.95 -1.92
C ASN A 168 7.17 -9.23 -0.62
N SER A 169 7.69 -8.80 0.55
CA SER A 169 6.98 -8.94 1.83
C SER A 169 6.26 -7.66 2.25
N TYR A 170 5.20 -7.81 3.04
CA TYR A 170 4.32 -6.74 3.54
C TYR A 170 4.20 -6.82 5.06
N GLY A 171 3.82 -5.71 5.69
CA GLY A 171 3.58 -5.66 7.15
C GLY A 171 4.81 -6.02 7.98
N GLY A 172 6.01 -5.80 7.43
CA GLY A 172 7.30 -6.16 7.99
C GLY A 172 7.57 -7.65 8.25
N LYS A 173 6.81 -8.55 7.63
CA LYS A 173 7.13 -9.98 7.63
C LYS A 173 8.52 -10.22 7.03
N GLY A 174 9.32 -11.03 7.72
CA GLY A 174 10.67 -11.42 7.28
C GLY A 174 11.71 -10.29 7.33
N ILE A 175 11.41 -9.13 7.92
CA ILE A 175 12.41 -8.10 8.16
C ILE A 175 13.32 -8.58 9.28
N VAL A 176 14.64 -8.56 9.03
CA VAL A 176 15.65 -8.91 10.03
C VAL A 176 16.65 -7.77 10.17
N LYS A 177 17.05 -7.48 11.40
CA LYS A 177 18.16 -6.57 11.68
C LYS A 177 19.41 -7.43 11.87
N LEU A 178 20.57 -6.98 11.40
CA LEU A 178 21.83 -7.63 11.75
C LEU A 178 22.98 -6.63 11.89
N ASN A 179 23.97 -7.02 12.67
CA ASN A 179 25.27 -6.36 12.76
C ASN A 179 26.37 -7.36 12.36
N ASN A 180 27.64 -7.11 12.73
CA ASN A 180 28.73 -8.02 12.39
C ASN A 180 28.66 -9.41 13.04
N GLU A 181 27.88 -9.58 14.11
CA GLU A 181 27.90 -10.79 14.96
C GLU A 181 26.51 -11.42 15.12
N ILE A 182 25.48 -10.60 15.28
CA ILE A 182 24.14 -10.98 15.71
C ILE A 182 23.11 -10.60 14.65
N VAL A 183 22.12 -11.47 14.47
CA VAL A 183 20.88 -11.22 13.72
C VAL A 183 19.72 -11.21 14.70
N TRP A 184 18.85 -10.21 14.56
CA TRP A 184 17.60 -10.08 15.30
C TRP A 184 16.43 -10.40 14.38
N ILE A 185 15.65 -11.41 14.76
CA ILE A 185 14.42 -11.84 14.09
C ILE A 185 13.29 -11.60 15.09
N GLY A 186 12.61 -10.45 14.95
CA GLY A 186 11.76 -9.95 16.03
C GLY A 186 12.57 -9.74 17.32
N ASN A 187 12.18 -10.42 18.40
CA ASN A 187 12.86 -10.38 19.70
C ASN A 187 13.93 -11.47 19.87
N GLU A 188 14.00 -12.44 18.95
CA GLU A 188 14.97 -13.53 19.00
C GLU A 188 16.32 -13.09 18.42
N ARG A 189 17.39 -13.75 18.89
CA ARG A 189 18.77 -13.49 18.47
C ARG A 189 19.40 -14.78 17.99
N THR A 190 20.09 -14.70 16.86
CA THR A 190 20.91 -15.80 16.33
C THR A 190 22.27 -15.27 15.85
N ALA A 191 23.25 -16.16 15.76
CA ALA A 191 24.56 -15.82 15.23
C ALA A 191 24.47 -15.53 13.72
N LYS A 192 25.10 -14.45 13.25
CA LYS A 192 25.12 -14.06 11.83
C LYS A 192 25.60 -15.20 10.93
N TYR A 193 26.64 -15.92 11.35
CA TYR A 193 27.16 -17.05 10.58
C TYR A 193 26.10 -18.12 10.33
N SER A 194 25.35 -18.53 11.37
CA SER A 194 24.30 -19.55 11.24
C SER A 194 23.18 -19.07 10.32
N PHE A 195 22.70 -17.84 10.52
CA PHE A 195 21.66 -17.24 9.68
C PHE A 195 22.08 -17.16 8.20
N LEU A 196 23.30 -16.68 7.92
CA LEU A 196 23.78 -16.56 6.55
C LEU A 196 24.01 -17.92 5.89
N LYS A 197 24.43 -18.93 6.65
CA LYS A 197 24.58 -20.31 6.14
C LYS A 197 23.24 -20.90 5.71
N GLU A 198 22.18 -20.69 6.48
CA GLU A 198 20.81 -21.09 6.11
C GLU A 198 20.29 -20.29 4.92
N LEU A 199 20.52 -18.97 4.93
CA LEU A 199 20.08 -18.08 3.86
C LEU A 199 20.74 -18.42 2.52
N ASN A 200 22.00 -18.87 2.51
CA ASN A 200 22.72 -19.27 1.30
C ASN A 200 22.12 -20.50 0.60
N GLN A 201 21.20 -21.22 1.25
CA GLN A 201 20.48 -22.36 0.68
C GLN A 201 19.15 -21.94 0.02
N GLN A 202 18.81 -20.65 0.07
CA GLN A 202 17.56 -20.09 -0.43
C GLN A 202 17.82 -19.09 -1.56
N ASN A 203 16.77 -18.69 -2.28
CA ASN A 203 16.87 -17.58 -3.21
C ASN A 203 16.97 -16.26 -2.42
N ILE A 204 18.12 -15.59 -2.52
CA ILE A 204 18.37 -14.34 -1.79
C ILE A 204 17.83 -13.18 -2.62
N GLU A 205 16.77 -12.55 -2.12
CA GLU A 205 16.20 -11.34 -2.72
C GLU A 205 15.82 -10.35 -1.61
N TYR A 206 16.82 -9.57 -1.19
CA TYR A 206 16.66 -8.58 -0.13
C TYR A 206 17.06 -7.19 -0.59
N LEU A 207 16.31 -6.19 -0.13
CA LEU A 207 16.82 -4.84 -0.05
C LEU A 207 17.51 -4.69 1.31
N ALA A 208 18.84 -4.64 1.31
CA ALA A 208 19.62 -4.29 2.48
C ALA A 208 19.59 -2.77 2.67
N VAL A 209 19.32 -2.31 3.89
CA VAL A 209 19.19 -0.89 4.22
C VAL A 209 19.97 -0.62 5.49
N LYS A 210 20.73 0.48 5.55
CA LYS A 210 21.41 0.89 6.78
C LYS A 210 20.38 1.06 7.92
N TYR A 211 20.67 0.50 9.09
CA TYR A 211 19.85 0.72 10.28
C TYR A 211 19.97 2.16 10.76
N LEU A 212 18.84 2.81 11.05
CA LEU A 212 18.78 4.19 11.53
C LEU A 212 18.70 4.22 13.05
N LYS A 213 19.59 4.99 13.71
CA LYS A 213 19.66 5.06 15.17
C LYS A 213 18.44 5.70 15.82
N LYS A 214 17.68 6.49 15.05
CA LYS A 214 16.48 7.20 15.49
C LYS A 214 15.17 6.51 15.08
N VAL A 215 15.20 5.20 14.75
CA VAL A 215 13.99 4.44 14.42
C VAL A 215 12.96 4.46 15.56
N SER A 216 13.39 4.60 16.82
CA SER A 216 12.53 4.73 17.99
C SER A 216 11.67 6.01 17.98
N GLN A 217 11.96 6.98 17.11
CA GLN A 217 11.11 8.16 16.91
C GLN A 217 9.85 7.85 16.06
N GLY A 218 9.69 6.61 15.62
CA GLY A 218 8.50 6.14 14.97
C GLY A 218 8.52 6.27 13.44
N ASP A 219 7.68 5.43 12.86
CA ASP A 219 7.41 5.34 11.44
C ASP A 219 6.15 6.15 11.11
N LYS A 220 6.26 7.15 10.24
CA LYS A 220 5.09 7.98 9.88
C LYS A 220 4.54 7.51 8.54
N ARG A 221 3.27 7.09 8.56
CA ARG A 221 2.47 6.80 7.38
C ARG A 221 1.84 8.09 6.88
N ILE A 222 2.06 8.43 5.62
CA ILE A 222 1.40 9.56 4.94
C ILE A 222 0.60 9.01 3.77
N VAL A 223 -0.69 9.38 3.67
CA VAL A 223 -1.56 8.97 2.56
C VAL A 223 -1.71 10.11 1.57
N VAL A 224 -1.53 9.78 0.29
CA VAL A 224 -1.58 10.73 -0.82
C VAL A 224 -2.55 10.21 -1.88
N ILE A 225 -3.40 11.11 -2.40
CA ILE A 225 -4.27 10.86 -3.56
C ILE A 225 -4.07 11.99 -4.55
N ASN A 226 -3.81 11.65 -5.82
CA ASN A 226 -3.51 12.60 -6.90
C ASN A 226 -2.44 13.65 -6.52
N GLY A 227 -1.40 13.23 -5.81
CA GLY A 227 -0.35 14.13 -5.29
C GLY A 227 -0.76 14.99 -4.10
N GLN A 228 -2.03 14.97 -3.68
CA GLN A 228 -2.53 15.70 -2.52
C GLN A 228 -2.43 14.87 -1.25
N ILE A 229 -1.81 15.45 -0.22
CA ILE A 229 -1.69 14.86 1.10
C ILE A 229 -3.05 14.89 1.79
N LEU A 230 -3.53 13.72 2.25
CA LEU A 230 -4.75 13.62 3.04
C LEU A 230 -4.49 13.75 4.54
N GLY A 231 -3.40 13.15 5.01
CA GLY A 231 -3.03 13.16 6.41
C GLY A 231 -1.85 12.23 6.70
N ALA A 232 -1.44 12.22 7.95
CA ALA A 232 -0.39 11.35 8.44
C ALA A 232 -0.65 10.82 9.84
N THR A 233 -0.18 9.60 10.10
CA THR A 233 -0.14 9.00 11.43
C THR A 233 1.28 8.57 11.77
N LEU A 234 1.70 8.84 13.00
CA LEU A 234 2.96 8.38 13.57
C LEU A 234 2.73 7.05 14.30
N ARG A 235 3.48 6.02 13.90
CA ARG A 235 3.43 4.67 14.45
C ARG A 235 4.65 4.46 15.33
N MET A 236 4.42 4.27 16.63
CA MET A 236 5.49 4.04 17.59
C MET A 236 5.74 2.53 17.75
N PRO A 237 7.01 2.10 17.84
CA PRO A 237 7.32 0.71 18.16
C PRO A 237 6.84 0.35 19.57
N ALA A 238 6.51 -0.91 19.79
CA ALA A 238 6.27 -1.44 21.13
C ALA A 238 7.54 -1.31 22.01
N GLU A 239 7.37 -1.26 23.33
CA GLU A 239 8.51 -1.25 24.25
C GLU A 239 9.45 -2.43 23.95
N ASN A 240 10.77 -2.14 23.90
CA ASN A 240 11.83 -3.10 23.57
C ASN A 240 11.79 -3.72 22.16
N SER A 241 10.90 -3.26 21.27
CA SER A 241 10.89 -3.64 19.85
C SER A 241 11.66 -2.63 19.00
N TRP A 242 12.45 -3.11 18.04
CA TRP A 242 13.06 -2.27 17.01
C TRP A 242 12.17 -2.16 15.75
N LEU A 243 11.06 -2.90 15.69
CA LEU A 243 10.07 -2.86 14.62
C LEU A 243 8.88 -1.96 15.01
N CYS A 244 8.52 -1.04 14.11
CA CYS A 244 7.45 -0.05 14.32
C CYS A 244 6.07 -0.51 13.80
N ASN A 245 5.85 -1.81 13.61
CA ASN A 245 4.59 -2.29 13.04
C ASN A 245 3.47 -2.31 14.08
N ILE A 246 2.34 -1.67 13.75
CA ILE A 246 1.14 -1.60 14.60
C ILE A 246 0.63 -2.99 14.98
N SER A 247 0.73 -3.97 14.08
CA SER A 247 0.32 -5.36 14.31
C SER A 247 1.04 -6.05 15.47
N SER A 248 2.10 -5.45 16.01
CA SER A 248 2.88 -5.95 17.14
C SER A 248 2.63 -5.15 18.43
N GLY A 249 1.49 -4.44 18.55
CA GLY A 249 1.11 -3.68 19.74
C GLY A 249 1.59 -2.22 19.75
N GLY A 250 1.99 -1.67 18.61
CA GLY A 250 2.37 -0.26 18.46
C GLY A 250 1.16 0.69 18.51
N THR A 251 1.38 1.93 18.95
CA THR A 251 0.35 2.99 18.94
C THR A 251 0.40 3.80 17.65
N SER A 252 -0.75 4.31 17.22
CA SER A 252 -0.87 5.22 16.06
C SER A 252 -1.45 6.55 16.52
N ILE A 253 -0.70 7.63 16.32
CA ILE A 253 -1.06 8.98 16.77
C ILE A 253 -1.11 9.90 15.54
N ASP A 254 -2.08 10.80 15.48
CA ASP A 254 -2.13 11.82 14.44
C ASP A 254 -0.89 12.72 14.49
N THR A 255 -0.43 13.11 13.31
CA THR A 255 0.75 13.97 13.19
C THR A 255 0.69 14.81 11.93
N GLU A 256 1.39 15.94 11.95
CA GLU A 256 1.51 16.80 10.78
C GLU A 256 2.64 16.34 9.86
N VAL A 257 2.50 16.69 8.58
CA VAL A 257 3.52 16.38 7.57
C VAL A 257 4.57 17.48 7.54
N THR A 258 5.83 17.09 7.69
CA THR A 258 7.00 18.00 7.68
C THR A 258 7.33 18.48 6.27
N ASP A 259 8.15 19.53 6.15
CA ASP A 259 8.56 20.05 4.84
C ASP A 259 9.48 19.07 4.09
N GLU A 260 10.31 18.29 4.80
CA GLU A 260 11.07 17.19 4.19
C GLU A 260 10.14 16.13 3.57
N GLU A 261 9.06 15.79 4.27
CA GLU A 261 8.08 14.80 3.80
C GLU A 261 7.25 15.33 2.61
N LYS A 262 6.89 16.62 2.62
CA LYS A 262 6.28 17.27 1.45
C LYS A 262 7.23 17.26 0.25
N ALA A 263 8.52 17.50 0.47
CA ALA A 263 9.53 17.45 -0.60
C ALA A 263 9.72 16.03 -1.16
N ILE A 264 9.70 15.00 -0.31
CA ILE A 264 9.70 13.59 -0.74
C ILE A 264 8.50 13.33 -1.66
N ILE A 265 7.30 13.73 -1.24
CA ILE A 265 6.05 13.52 -2.01
C ILE A 265 6.11 14.26 -3.35
N ALA A 266 6.54 15.52 -3.36
CA ALA A 266 6.71 16.31 -4.57
C ALA A 266 7.70 15.66 -5.57
N ARG A 267 8.75 15.02 -5.06
CA ARG A 267 9.77 14.33 -5.86
C ARG A 267 9.28 13.02 -6.46
N ILE A 268 8.52 12.21 -5.72
CA ILE A 268 8.09 10.87 -6.17
C ILE A 268 6.77 10.89 -6.95
N ASN A 269 5.85 11.82 -6.64
CA ASN A 269 4.50 11.82 -7.20
C ASN A 269 4.47 11.82 -8.74
N PRO A 270 5.29 12.62 -9.46
CA PRO A 270 5.29 12.59 -10.92
C PRO A 270 5.63 11.21 -11.52
N PHE A 271 6.54 10.47 -10.86
CA PHE A 271 6.97 9.14 -11.30
C PHE A 271 5.87 8.11 -11.06
N LEU A 272 5.24 8.16 -9.89
CA LEU A 272 4.10 7.31 -9.53
C LEU A 272 2.88 7.56 -10.44
N LYS A 273 2.55 8.83 -10.68
CA LYS A 273 1.44 9.21 -11.56
C LYS A 273 1.66 8.72 -12.99
N LYS A 274 2.88 8.86 -13.53
CA LYS A 274 3.24 8.39 -14.89
C LYS A 274 2.98 6.90 -15.11
N ILE A 275 3.05 6.09 -14.05
CA ILE A 275 2.87 4.64 -14.12
C ILE A 275 1.46 4.23 -13.63
N GLY A 276 0.55 5.19 -13.48
CA GLY A 276 -0.84 4.96 -13.09
C GLY A 276 -1.08 4.73 -11.61
N ILE A 277 -0.17 5.16 -10.73
CA ILE A 277 -0.39 5.18 -9.29
C ILE A 277 -0.98 6.54 -8.89
N GLY A 278 -2.27 6.55 -8.59
CA GLY A 278 -3.02 7.73 -8.15
C GLY A 278 -3.25 7.81 -6.65
N MET A 279 -3.22 6.69 -5.93
CA MET A 279 -3.39 6.63 -4.47
C MET A 279 -2.28 5.79 -3.86
N TYR A 280 -1.53 6.33 -2.91
CA TYR A 280 -0.44 5.60 -2.28
C TYR A 280 -0.19 6.06 -0.85
N GLY A 281 0.49 5.21 -0.08
CA GLY A 281 1.05 5.56 1.21
C GLY A 281 2.56 5.61 1.13
N ILE A 282 3.19 6.57 1.78
CA ILE A 282 4.62 6.49 2.07
C ILE A 282 4.86 6.33 3.56
N ASP A 283 5.91 5.59 3.89
CA ASP A 283 6.43 5.48 5.23
C ASP A 283 7.74 6.24 5.32
N THR A 284 7.86 7.11 6.32
CA THR A 284 9.10 7.83 6.60
C THR A 284 9.64 7.47 7.97
N LEU A 285 10.96 7.58 8.10
CA LEU A 285 11.70 7.39 9.35
C LEU A 285 12.62 8.59 9.58
N THR A 286 13.01 8.81 10.84
CA THR A 286 14.04 9.80 11.15
C THR A 286 15.43 9.19 10.98
N ASN A 287 16.27 9.82 10.15
CA ASN A 287 17.67 9.43 9.99
C ASN A 287 18.55 9.89 11.15
N ASP A 288 19.82 9.50 11.15
CA ASP A 288 20.76 9.82 12.23
C ASP A 288 20.94 11.34 12.44
N GLN A 289 20.78 12.12 11.36
CA GLN A 289 20.85 13.59 11.36
C GLN A 289 19.55 14.27 11.83
N GLY A 290 18.49 13.51 12.11
CA GLY A 290 17.21 14.06 12.56
C GLY A 290 16.25 14.47 11.43
N LYS A 291 16.54 14.16 10.17
CA LYS A 291 15.65 14.45 9.03
C LYS A 291 14.73 13.26 8.75
N ARG A 292 13.50 13.54 8.32
CA ARG A 292 12.57 12.51 7.82
C ARG A 292 12.99 12.08 6.43
N ILE A 293 13.12 10.77 6.22
CA ILE A 293 13.53 10.15 4.96
C ILE A 293 12.60 8.99 4.62
N LEU A 294 12.49 8.67 3.34
CA LEU A 294 11.62 7.63 2.80
C LEU A 294 12.13 6.23 3.19
N SER A 295 11.22 5.37 3.66
CA SER A 295 11.48 3.99 4.06
C SER A 295 10.70 2.97 3.24
N GLU A 296 9.48 3.32 2.79
CA GLU A 296 8.61 2.46 2.01
C GLU A 296 7.61 3.27 1.16
N ILE A 297 7.22 2.72 0.01
CA ILE A 297 6.10 3.19 -0.82
C ILE A 297 5.10 2.04 -0.90
N ASN A 298 3.84 2.32 -0.57
CA ASN A 298 2.73 1.36 -0.53
C ASN A 298 1.70 1.74 -1.59
N VAL A 299 1.58 0.94 -2.65
CA VAL A 299 0.72 1.24 -3.82
C VAL A 299 -0.46 0.30 -4.02
N THR A 300 -0.74 -0.60 -3.08
CA THR A 300 -1.88 -1.52 -3.14
C THR A 300 -3.06 -0.93 -2.35
N SER A 301 -3.62 -1.67 -1.39
CA SER A 301 -4.74 -1.24 -0.54
C SER A 301 -4.26 -0.41 0.66
N VAL A 302 -3.69 0.78 0.43
CA VAL A 302 -3.25 1.67 1.52
C VAL A 302 -4.42 2.12 2.42
N GLY A 303 -4.35 1.84 3.73
CA GLY A 303 -5.28 2.34 4.75
C GLY A 303 -4.99 3.78 5.20
N GLY A 304 -5.64 4.26 6.25
CA GLY A 304 -5.34 5.57 6.87
C GLY A 304 -6.47 6.61 6.80
N ILE A 305 -7.34 6.52 5.78
CA ILE A 305 -8.39 7.55 5.60
C ILE A 305 -9.38 7.54 6.76
N TYR A 306 -9.73 6.36 7.29
CA TYR A 306 -10.65 6.26 8.42
C TYR A 306 -10.11 6.94 9.69
N GLN A 307 -8.81 6.84 9.96
CA GLN A 307 -8.16 7.53 11.07
C GLN A 307 -8.29 9.04 10.91
N PHE A 308 -7.99 9.55 9.72
CA PHE A 308 -8.15 10.98 9.46
C PHE A 308 -9.60 11.41 9.56
N TYR A 309 -10.55 10.57 9.13
CA TYR A 309 -11.98 10.83 9.24
C TYR A 309 -12.42 10.96 10.71
N LYS A 310 -11.94 10.09 11.61
CA LYS A 310 -12.26 10.21 13.04
C LYS A 310 -11.86 11.56 13.64
N ASN A 311 -10.76 12.12 13.17
CA ASN A 311 -10.17 13.32 13.77
C ASN A 311 -10.54 14.62 13.03
N LYS A 312 -10.69 14.55 11.70
CA LYS A 312 -10.96 15.71 10.81
C LYS A 312 -12.38 15.70 10.23
N GLY A 313 -13.18 14.69 10.53
CA GLY A 313 -14.55 14.54 10.06
C GLY A 313 -14.67 14.32 8.55
N ILE A 314 -15.87 14.53 8.01
CA ILE A 314 -16.19 14.23 6.59
C ILE A 314 -15.36 15.05 5.58
N THR A 315 -14.79 16.18 5.98
CA THR A 315 -14.01 17.07 5.11
C THR A 315 -12.82 16.36 4.47
N VAL A 316 -12.09 15.51 5.21
CA VAL A 316 -10.95 14.76 4.64
C VAL A 316 -11.41 13.68 3.66
N VAL A 317 -12.58 13.10 3.89
CA VAL A 317 -13.18 12.09 3.01
C VAL A 317 -13.63 12.73 1.71
N LYS A 318 -14.29 13.90 1.79
CA LYS A 318 -14.65 14.71 0.61
C LYS A 318 -13.42 15.08 -0.22
N LYS A 319 -12.33 15.49 0.44
CA LYS A 319 -11.04 15.71 -0.24
C LYS A 319 -10.55 14.45 -0.94
N ALA A 320 -10.56 13.30 -0.26
CA ALA A 320 -10.14 12.03 -0.85
C ALA A 320 -10.97 11.66 -2.09
N VAL A 321 -12.30 11.78 -2.00
CA VAL A 321 -13.23 11.52 -3.11
C VAL A 321 -12.98 12.47 -4.28
N ASN A 322 -12.86 13.77 -4.02
CA ASN A 322 -12.58 14.76 -5.06
C ASN A 322 -11.27 14.44 -5.79
N GLU A 323 -10.21 14.08 -5.07
CA GLU A 323 -8.93 13.75 -5.70
C GLU A 323 -8.94 12.42 -6.46
N LEU A 324 -9.73 11.43 -6.02
CA LEU A 324 -9.98 10.21 -6.82
C LEU A 324 -10.68 10.56 -8.14
N ILE A 325 -11.72 11.38 -8.09
CA ILE A 325 -12.45 11.83 -9.28
C ILE A 325 -11.57 12.69 -10.19
N ASN A 326 -10.78 13.62 -9.65
CA ASN A 326 -9.83 14.43 -10.42
C ASN A 326 -8.84 13.53 -11.16
N PHE A 327 -8.24 12.55 -10.48
CA PHE A 327 -7.34 11.60 -11.12
C PHE A 327 -8.05 10.86 -12.26
N PHE A 328 -9.28 10.39 -12.04
CA PHE A 328 -10.04 9.71 -13.08
C PHE A 328 -10.30 10.60 -14.30
N ILE A 329 -10.68 11.86 -14.10
CA ILE A 329 -10.96 12.82 -15.18
C ILE A 329 -9.67 13.14 -15.97
N GLU A 330 -8.58 13.43 -15.27
CA GLU A 330 -7.29 13.73 -15.88
C GLU A 330 -6.83 12.59 -16.81
N ASN A 331 -6.95 11.34 -16.34
CA ASN A 331 -6.53 10.16 -17.10
C ASN A 331 -7.56 9.68 -18.14
N ALA A 332 -8.83 10.11 -18.05
CA ALA A 332 -9.83 9.84 -19.08
C ALA A 332 -9.59 10.68 -20.34
N ASN A 333 -9.04 11.90 -20.19
CA ASN A 333 -8.74 12.79 -21.31
C ASN A 333 -7.45 12.41 -22.07
N GLU A 334 -6.62 11.53 -21.50
CA GLU A 334 -5.37 11.06 -22.10
C GLU A 334 -5.56 9.81 -23.00
N LYS A 335 -6.76 9.23 -23.00
CA LYS A 335 -7.12 8.04 -23.81
C LYS A 335 -7.84 8.44 -25.10
#